data_AF-A0A6M6IJI5-F1
#
_entry.id   AF-A0A6M6IJI5-F1
#
_cell.length_a   1.000
_cell.length_b   1.000
_cell.length_c   1.000
_cell.angle_alpha   90.00
_cell.angle_beta   90.00
_cell.angle_gamma   90.00
#
_symmetry.space_group_name_H-M   'P 1'
#
loop_
_entity.id
_entity.type
_entity.pdbx_description
1 polymer ?
#
loop_
_entity_poly.entity_id
_entity_poly.type
_entity_poly.pdbx_seq_one_letter_code
_entity_poly.pdbx_strand_id
1 'polypeptide(L)' 'MISSYSFYLVVDHSIDNAASTIESVSSLSDSRTSVHPEHGNGISTFQIITADLVVATKIKLLFGAYIRHEDSGDA' A
#
# COMPACT_ATOMS: atom_id res chain seq x y z
N MET A 1 -4.77 -19.71 9.35
CA MET A 1 -4.99 -18.29 8.99
C MET A 1 -3.75 -17.78 8.30
N ILE A 2 -3.89 -17.09 7.16
CA ILE A 2 -2.77 -16.38 6.54
C ILE A 2 -2.90 -14.94 7.04
N SER A 3 -1.98 -14.50 7.89
CA SER A 3 -1.90 -13.09 8.30
C SER A 3 -1.55 -12.22 7.10
N SER A 4 -2.22 -11.08 6.95
CA SER A 4 -1.97 -10.09 5.91
C SER A 4 -1.65 -8.73 6.52
N TYR A 5 -0.89 -7.94 5.78
CA TYR A 5 -0.53 -6.57 6.12
C TYR A 5 -1.34 -5.62 5.25
N SER A 6 -1.90 -4.59 5.86
CA SER A 6 -2.66 -3.54 5.17
C SER A 6 -1.96 -2.19 5.30
N PHE A 7 -1.84 -1.48 4.18
CA PHE A 7 -1.20 -0.17 4.09
C PHE A 7 -2.12 0.80 3.38
N TYR A 8 -2.13 2.05 3.86
CA TYR A 8 -2.79 3.17 3.19
C TYR A 8 -1.73 4.20 2.79
N LEU A 9 -1.63 4.47 1.50
CA LEU A 9 -0.74 5.47 0.94
C LEU A 9 -1.55 6.61 0.33
N VAL A 10 -1.11 7.84 0.55
CA VAL A 10 -1.66 9.05 -0.04
C VAL A 10 -0.53 9.77 -0.79
N VAL A 11 -0.72 10.05 -2.08
CA VAL A 11 0.26 10.72 -2.94
C VAL A 11 -0.39 11.96 -3.55
N ASP A 12 0.15 13.13 -3.23
CA ASP A 12 -0.25 14.40 -3.84
C ASP A 12 0.50 14.57 -5.18
N HIS A 13 -0.24 14.84 -6.26
CA HIS A 13 0.30 14.97 -7.62
C HIS A 13 1.16 16.21 -7.81
N SER A 14 1.11 17.18 -6.88
CA SER A 14 1.96 18.36 -6.89
C SER A 14 3.41 18.08 -6.45
N ILE A 15 3.68 16.90 -5.89
CA ILE A 15 5.01 16.50 -5.42
C ILE A 15 5.85 15.95 -6.59
N ASP A 16 7.12 16.33 -6.65
CA ASP A 16 8.08 15.77 -7.61
C ASP A 16 8.13 14.24 -7.50
N ASN A 17 8.12 13.54 -8.64
CA ASN A 17 8.09 12.07 -8.75
C ASN A 17 6.79 11.37 -8.33
N ALA A 18 5.69 12.11 -8.10
CA ALA A 18 4.38 11.51 -7.80
C ALA A 18 3.94 10.47 -8.84
N ALA A 19 4.09 10.78 -10.14
CA ALA A 19 3.73 9.88 -11.23
C ALA A 19 4.49 8.54 -11.17
N SER A 20 5.80 8.57 -10.96
CA SER A 20 6.63 7.36 -10.82
C SER A 20 6.28 6.56 -9.56
N THR A 21 5.91 7.25 -8.48
CA THR A 21 5.47 6.61 -7.24
C THR A 21 4.13 5.88 -7.43
N ILE A 22 3.17 6.53 -8.08
CA ILE A 22 1.86 5.97 -8.43
C ILE A 22 2.04 4.72 -9.29
N GLU A 23 2.83 4.81 -10.36
CA GLU A 23 3.11 3.67 -11.24
C GLU A 23 3.79 2.52 -10.49
N SER A 24 4.78 2.83 -9.64
CA SER A 24 5.47 1.83 -8.82
C SER A 24 4.51 1.10 -7.88
N VAL A 25 3.59 1.81 -7.23
CA VAL A 25 2.61 1.19 -6.32
C VAL A 25 1.58 0.36 -7.08
N SER A 26 1.09 0.85 -8.21
CA SER A 26 0.19 0.07 -9.08
C SER A 26 0.85 -1.21 -9.59
N SER A 27 2.17 -1.22 -9.81
CA SER A 27 2.92 -2.39 -10.26
C SER A 27 3.10 -3.50 -9.21
N LEU A 28 2.84 -3.21 -7.92
CA LEU A 28 2.96 -4.20 -6.84
C LEU A 28 1.84 -5.26 -6.86
N SER A 29 0.80 -5.07 -7.67
CA SER A 29 -0.35 -5.98 -7.74
C SER A 29 0.04 -7.34 -8.30
N ASP A 30 -0.17 -8.40 -7.52
CA ASP A 30 0.12 -9.79 -7.89
C ASP A 30 -0.83 -10.78 -7.20
N SER A 31 -0.57 -12.09 -7.32
CA SER A 31 -1.41 -13.13 -6.70
C SER A 31 -1.49 -13.10 -5.16
N ARG A 32 -0.59 -12.38 -4.49
CA ARG A 32 -0.44 -12.28 -3.03
C ARG A 32 -0.62 -10.86 -2.50
N THR A 33 -0.69 -9.88 -3.41
CA THR A 33 -0.76 -8.45 -3.12
C THR A 33 -1.88 -7.82 -3.92
N SER A 34 -2.91 -7.36 -3.23
CA SER A 34 -4.01 -6.58 -3.82
C SER A 34 -3.77 -5.10 -3.63
N VAL A 35 -3.89 -4.33 -4.71
CA VAL A 35 -3.77 -2.86 -4.70
C VAL A 35 -5.09 -2.27 -5.18
N HIS A 36 -5.71 -1.43 -4.35
CA HIS A 36 -6.95 -0.72 -4.66
C HIS A 36 -6.66 0.77 -4.75
N PRO A 37 -6.48 1.31 -5.98
CA PRO A 37 -6.23 2.72 -6.19
C PRO A 37 -7.53 3.52 -6.28
N GLU A 38 -7.55 4.72 -5.71
CA GLU A 38 -8.58 5.73 -5.88
C GLU A 38 -7.92 7.07 -6.24
N HIS A 39 -8.52 7.81 -7.17
CA HIS A 39 -7.96 9.04 -7.73
C HIS A 39 -9.00 10.16 -7.63
N GLY A 40 -8.60 11.31 -7.07
CA GLY A 40 -9.48 12.47 -6.98
C GLY A 40 -8.75 13.73 -6.54
N ASN A 41 -9.15 14.89 -7.08
CA ASN A 41 -8.67 16.21 -6.68
C ASN A 41 -7.14 16.36 -6.63
N GLY A 42 -6.41 15.76 -7.58
CA GLY A 42 -4.94 15.81 -7.60
C GLY A 42 -4.26 14.95 -6.54
N ILE A 43 -4.98 14.04 -5.90
CA ILE A 43 -4.48 13.10 -4.91
C ILE A 43 -4.79 11.68 -5.38
N SER A 44 -3.82 10.78 -5.24
CA SER A 44 -3.99 9.34 -5.38
C SER A 44 -3.92 8.67 -4.01
N THR A 45 -4.93 7.85 -3.69
CA THR A 45 -4.95 7.01 -2.51
C THR A 45 -4.82 5.54 -2.91
N PHE A 46 -4.05 4.76 -2.16
CA PHE A 46 -3.84 3.34 -2.40
C PHE A 46 -4.05 2.56 -1.12
N GLN A 47 -4.99 1.61 -1.15
CA GLN A 47 -5.05 0.55 -0.16
C GLN A 47 -4.28 -0.66 -0.69
N ILE A 48 -3.23 -1.06 0.01
CA ILE A 48 -2.38 -2.19 -0.38
C ILE A 48 -2.51 -3.29 0.68
N ILE A 49 -2.95 -4.47 0.27
CA ILE A 49 -3.12 -5.63 1.14
C ILE A 49 -2.18 -6.72 0.65
N THR A 50 -1.25 -7.18 1.48
CA THR A 50 -0.28 -8.22 1.09
C THR A 50 -0.06 -9.24 2.20
N ALA A 51 0.01 -10.51 1.83
CA ALA A 51 0.50 -11.58 2.71
C ALA A 51 2.01 -11.82 2.56
N ASP A 52 2.71 -10.98 1.79
CA ASP A 52 4.16 -11.06 1.58
C ASP A 52 4.88 -10.09 2.51
N LEU A 53 5.68 -10.64 3.44
CA LEU A 53 6.45 -9.88 4.41
C LEU A 53 7.53 -8.99 3.75
N VAL A 54 8.09 -9.39 2.62
CA VAL A 54 9.09 -8.61 1.88
C VAL A 54 8.43 -7.40 1.24
N VAL A 55 7.27 -7.58 0.62
CA VAL A 55 6.47 -6.46 0.06
C VAL A 55 6.05 -5.52 1.19
N ALA A 56 5.53 -6.05 2.29
CA ALA A 56 5.17 -5.26 3.47
C ALA A 56 6.34 -4.42 4.03
N THR A 57 7.54 -5.01 4.09
CA THR A 57 8.75 -4.32 4.57
C THR A 57 9.20 -3.24 3.59
N LYS A 58 9.15 -3.50 2.28
CA LYS A 58 9.47 -2.49 1.24
C LYS A 58 8.54 -1.30 1.31
N ILE A 59 7.22 -1.54 1.41
CA ILE A 59 6.21 -0.47 1.54
C ILE A 59 6.48 0.35 2.81
N LYS A 60 6.74 -0.32 3.95
CA LYS A 60 7.10 0.37 5.20
C LYS A 60 8.31 1.30 5.05
N LEU A 61 9.38 0.83 4.41
CA LEU A 61 10.61 1.58 4.22
C LEU A 61 10.46 2.74 3.23
N LEU A 62 9.67 2.55 2.17
CA LEU A 62 9.45 3.56 1.14
C LEU A 62 8.60 4.72 1.63
N PHE A 63 7.60 4.45 2.48
CA PHE A 63 6.54 5.44 2.75
C PHE A 63 6.48 5.93 4.19
N GLY A 64 7.36 5.46 5.08
CA GLY A 64 7.33 5.86 6.50
C GLY A 64 5.93 5.64 7.11
N ALA A 65 5.31 4.49 6.84
CA ALA A 65 3.89 4.30 7.08
C ALA A 65 3.55 3.82 8.51
N TYR A 66 2.43 4.31 9.01
CA TYR A 66 1.70 3.79 10.18
C TYR A 66 1.19 2.38 9.85
N ILE A 67 1.60 1.37 10.64
CA ILE A 67 1.24 -0.04 10.42
C ILE A 67 0.10 -0.40 11.36
N ARG A 68 -1.03 -0.88 10.81
CA ARG A 68 -2.08 -1.51 11.59
C ARG A 68 -2.07 -3.01 11.30
N HIS A 69 -1.68 -3.79 12.32
CA HIS A 69 -1.76 -5.26 12.28
C HIS A 69 -3.20 -5.66 12.56
N GLU A 70 -3.87 -6.31 11.61
CA GLU A 70 -5.18 -6.93 11.87
C GLU A 70 -4.96 -8.40 12.22
N ASP A 71 -4.84 -8.68 13.51
CA ASP A 71 -5.02 -10.05 14.00
C ASP A 71 -6.51 -10.38 13.93
N SER A 72 -6.86 -11.28 13.01
CA SER A 72 -8.15 -11.95 13.05
C SER A 72 -8.10 -12.98 14.19
N GLY A 73 -8.46 -12.55 15.40
CA GLY A 73 -8.50 -13.40 16.58
C GLY A 73 -9.64 -13.01 17.51
N ASP A 74 -10.84 -13.48 17.20
CA ASP A 74 -11.88 -13.71 18.19
C ASP A 74 -11.38 -14.73 19.21
N ALA A 75 -11.41 -14.36 20.49
CA ALA A 75 -11.62 -15.26 21.63
C ALA A 75 -12.15 -14.45 22.82
#